data_AF-A0A2E8RLB6-F1
#
_entry.id   AF-A0A2E8RLB6-F1
#
_cell.length_a   1.000
_cell.length_b   1.000
_cell.length_c   1.000
_cell.angle_alpha   90.00
_cell.angle_beta   90.00
_cell.angle_gamma   90.00
#
_symmetry.space_group_name_H-M   'P 1'
#
loop_
_entity.id
_entity.type
_entity.pdbx_description
1 polymer ?
#
loop_
_entity_poly.entity_id
_entity_poly.type
_entity_poly.pdbx_seq_one_letter_code
_entity_poly.pdbx_strand_id
1 'polypeptide(L)'
;MQKIINIAFYCLLMFSLSLFFSVRGNANQKGQIQGRVFDFGQNHPLVNHSVVLEAFQKNQEEKEGDLPDSKEIKTNEDGFYEFRNLPLSFSIHYTISTEFEGKTEQEEGIMVTNWIPSVTVDLDLNLNAFINDPQVIKILRHSVILRPLPDHAHGEAVQALEILRIENSSQFGFQQEINGQLLACLLDLPTGAEQIQAGSASIEFTQDSMSEDPLRVPAPIPTGQTDLTVTYILHTDKVIDLSRTQPFLTEDFQLLIPESLPFFVQSQSLGTKSSQTIHNVVYSVYQAINPVGIGQTIQIKMKNTPSSPTLQIILVIGLVICLAGFAFTLVLRIRKSDQVESITPVATEVVPDASWLKKSNTMDLEATKKVRLEFIAHLDEMHQKREMSDRVHKRIRREQVERLSATLAQIQEQ
;
A
#
# COMPACT_ATOMS: atom_id res chain seq x y z
N MET A 1 23.87 -44.58 -45.54
CA MET A 1 24.93 -43.96 -44.72
C MET A 1 25.72 -42.89 -45.47
N GLN A 2 26.25 -43.15 -46.68
CA GLN A 2 27.04 -42.17 -47.46
C GLN A 2 26.38 -40.79 -47.64
N LYS A 3 25.06 -40.73 -47.88
CA LYS A 3 24.34 -39.47 -48.12
C LYS A 3 24.21 -38.59 -46.87
N ILE A 4 24.15 -39.19 -45.68
CA ILE A 4 24.01 -38.45 -44.41
C ILE A 4 25.36 -37.84 -44.01
N ILE A 5 26.46 -38.57 -44.28
CA ILE A 5 27.83 -38.08 -44.04
C ILE A 5 28.16 -36.87 -44.91
N ASN A 6 27.72 -36.88 -46.18
CA ASN A 6 27.92 -35.73 -47.07
C ASN A 6 27.15 -34.48 -46.61
N ILE A 7 25.91 -34.63 -46.14
CA ILE A 7 25.12 -33.48 -45.64
C ILE A 7 25.75 -32.89 -44.37
N ALA A 8 26.19 -33.74 -43.43
CA ALA A 8 26.87 -33.29 -42.23
C ALA A 8 28.19 -32.56 -42.55
N PHE A 9 28.94 -33.03 -43.55
CA PHE A 9 30.18 -32.39 -43.99
C PHE A 9 29.93 -31.02 -44.63
N TYR A 10 28.89 -30.88 -45.47
CA TYR A 10 28.51 -29.58 -46.04
C TYR A 10 28.01 -28.59 -44.99
N CYS A 11 27.25 -29.04 -43.99
CA CYS A 11 26.83 -28.17 -42.88
C CYS A 11 28.02 -27.71 -42.04
N LEU A 12 28.98 -28.60 -41.76
CA LEU A 12 30.18 -28.25 -40.99
C LEU A 12 31.11 -27.32 -41.77
N LEU A 13 31.18 -27.47 -43.10
CA LEU A 13 31.96 -26.61 -43.99
C LEU A 13 31.31 -25.24 -44.18
N MET A 14 29.98 -25.14 -44.21
CA MET A 14 29.25 -23.87 -44.21
C MET A 14 29.36 -23.16 -42.86
N PHE A 15 29.35 -23.90 -41.75
CA PHE A 15 29.53 -23.36 -40.40
C PHE A 15 30.98 -22.91 -40.13
N SER A 16 31.98 -23.59 -40.71
CA SER A 16 33.37 -23.14 -40.64
C SER A 16 33.60 -21.94 -41.55
N LEU A 17 33.00 -21.89 -42.75
CA LEU A 17 33.10 -20.72 -43.64
C LEU A 17 32.47 -19.47 -43.02
N SER A 18 31.35 -19.59 -42.28
CA SER A 18 30.73 -18.46 -41.58
C SER A 18 31.54 -17.98 -40.37
N LEU A 19 32.37 -18.83 -39.76
CA LEU A 19 33.32 -18.44 -38.70
C LEU A 19 34.56 -17.71 -39.25
N PHE A 20 34.89 -17.86 -40.54
CA PHE A 20 36.00 -17.16 -41.20
C PHE A 20 35.61 -15.83 -41.85
N PHE A 21 34.32 -15.52 -42.00
CA PHE A 21 33.88 -14.14 -42.20
C PHE A 21 33.91 -13.42 -40.86
N SER A 22 35.13 -13.18 -40.36
CA SER A 22 35.35 -12.02 -39.49
C SER A 22 34.78 -10.82 -40.24
N VAL A 23 33.66 -10.30 -39.75
CA VAL A 23 33.15 -8.99 -40.15
C VAL A 23 34.35 -8.06 -40.03
N ARG A 24 34.90 -7.64 -41.17
CA ARG A 24 35.87 -6.55 -41.23
C ARG A 24 35.12 -5.33 -40.71
N GLY A 25 35.15 -5.12 -39.40
CA GLY A 25 34.80 -3.84 -38.80
C GLY A 25 35.68 -2.82 -39.48
N ASN A 26 35.06 -1.88 -40.18
CA ASN A 26 35.78 -0.83 -40.86
C ASN A 26 36.48 -0.03 -39.76
N ALA A 27 37.82 -0.07 -39.67
CA ALA A 27 38.59 0.51 -38.57
C ALA A 27 38.46 2.04 -38.43
N ASN A 28 37.67 2.67 -39.30
CA ASN A 28 37.31 4.09 -39.29
C ASN A 28 35.85 4.36 -38.89
N GLN A 29 35.08 3.32 -38.57
CA GLN A 29 33.70 3.49 -38.16
C GLN A 29 33.67 4.06 -36.74
N LYS A 30 33.05 5.23 -36.59
CA LYS A 30 32.85 5.88 -35.30
C LYS A 30 31.37 6.00 -35.02
N GLY A 31 31.04 6.03 -33.74
CA GLY A 31 29.67 6.16 -33.26
C GLY A 31 29.08 7.54 -33.53
N GLN A 32 27.77 7.55 -33.71
CA GLN A 32 26.97 8.74 -33.87
C GLN A 32 25.66 8.60 -33.08
N ILE A 33 25.29 9.67 -32.38
CA ILE A 33 23.93 9.84 -31.86
C ILE A 33 23.39 11.14 -32.43
N GLN A 34 22.17 11.12 -32.95
CA GLN A 34 21.52 12.27 -33.54
C GLN A 34 20.05 12.30 -33.17
N GLY A 35 19.39 13.42 -33.41
CA GLY A 35 17.96 13.52 -33.19
C GLY A 35 17.46 14.92 -33.39
N ARG A 36 16.21 15.16 -32.98
CA ARG A 36 15.58 16.47 -32.99
C ARG A 36 15.10 16.84 -31.60
N VAL A 37 15.16 18.14 -31.30
CA VAL A 37 14.43 18.71 -30.16
C VAL A 37 13.21 19.43 -30.71
N PHE A 38 12.03 18.99 -30.29
CA PHE A 38 10.77 19.51 -30.82
C PHE A 38 9.84 19.91 -29.67
N ASP A 39 9.36 21.16 -29.70
CA ASP A 39 8.27 21.59 -28.82
C ASP A 39 6.95 21.18 -29.48
N PHE A 40 6.38 20.09 -28.99
CA PHE A 40 5.09 19.58 -29.45
C PHE A 40 3.92 20.44 -28.99
N GLY A 41 4.06 21.16 -27.86
CA GLY A 41 3.05 22.10 -27.39
C GLY A 41 2.82 23.25 -28.36
N GLN A 42 3.90 23.73 -28.97
CA GLN A 42 3.85 24.80 -29.97
C GLN A 42 3.98 24.29 -31.41
N ASN A 43 4.10 22.98 -31.59
CA ASN A 43 4.27 22.29 -32.87
C ASN A 43 5.40 22.88 -33.73
N HIS A 44 6.57 23.11 -33.14
CA HIS A 44 7.75 23.60 -33.86
C HIS A 44 9.07 23.03 -33.32
N PRO A 45 10.10 22.90 -34.17
CA PRO A 45 11.44 22.54 -33.70
C PRO A 45 12.01 23.63 -32.79
N LEU A 46 12.78 23.23 -31.78
CA LEU A 46 13.54 24.18 -30.97
C LEU A 46 14.88 24.49 -31.62
N VAL A 47 15.08 25.72 -32.05
CA VAL A 47 16.29 26.19 -32.73
C VAL A 47 17.31 26.74 -31.74
N ASN A 48 18.60 26.47 -31.96
CA ASN A 48 19.70 26.96 -31.11
C ASN A 48 19.55 26.56 -29.62
N HIS A 49 18.88 25.42 -29.38
CA HIS A 49 18.59 24.87 -28.07
C HIS A 49 19.71 23.92 -27.63
N SER A 50 20.07 23.95 -26.36
CA SER A 50 21.22 23.21 -25.83
C SER A 50 20.87 21.75 -25.58
N VAL A 51 21.67 20.83 -26.11
CA VAL A 51 21.58 19.39 -25.86
C VAL A 51 22.90 18.91 -25.30
N VAL A 52 22.84 18.19 -24.20
CA VAL A 52 23.99 17.68 -23.46
C VAL A 52 24.05 16.16 -23.63
N LEU A 53 25.26 15.64 -23.86
CA LEU A 53 25.58 14.22 -23.92
C LEU A 53 26.58 13.91 -22.81
N GLU A 54 26.21 12.99 -21.92
CA GLU A 54 27.08 12.46 -20.87
C GLU A 54 27.37 10.98 -21.14
N ALA A 55 28.57 10.52 -20.79
CA ALA A 55 29.00 9.14 -21.03
C ALA A 55 29.39 8.46 -19.71
N PHE A 56 28.84 7.27 -19.47
CA PHE A 56 29.05 6.50 -18.25
C PHE A 56 29.54 5.09 -18.57
N GLN A 57 30.54 4.61 -17.83
CA GLN A 57 31.07 3.25 -17.96
C GLN A 57 30.63 2.42 -16.75
N LYS A 58 29.92 1.31 -16.99
CA LYS A 58 29.29 0.51 -15.93
C LYS A 58 30.30 -0.18 -14.99
N ASN A 59 31.54 -0.35 -15.43
CA ASN A 59 32.62 -0.96 -14.66
C ASN A 59 33.79 0.04 -14.53
N GLN A 60 33.95 0.66 -13.37
CA GLN A 60 34.93 1.73 -13.11
C GLN A 60 36.41 1.27 -13.09
N GLU A 61 36.72 -0.01 -13.31
CA GLU A 61 38.09 -0.54 -13.14
C GLU A 61 38.99 -0.43 -14.39
N GLU A 62 38.45 -0.14 -15.57
CA GLU A 62 39.24 0.11 -16.78
C GLU A 62 38.83 1.44 -17.43
N LYS A 63 39.45 2.55 -16.99
CA LYS A 63 39.44 3.81 -17.75
C LYS A 63 40.22 3.60 -19.05
N GLU A 64 39.56 3.08 -20.06
CA GLU A 64 40.10 3.01 -21.42
C GLU A 64 39.74 4.29 -22.17
N GLY A 65 40.69 5.24 -22.19
CA GLY A 65 40.65 6.44 -23.04
C GLY A 65 39.78 7.60 -22.51
N ASP A 66 40.11 8.83 -22.95
CA ASP A 66 39.40 10.08 -22.67
C ASP A 66 37.93 10.00 -23.10
N LEU A 67 37.08 9.45 -22.23
CA LEU A 67 35.64 9.66 -22.26
C LEU A 67 35.40 11.12 -21.86
N PRO A 68 34.82 11.96 -22.73
CA PRO A 68 34.43 13.30 -22.32
C PRO A 68 33.33 13.18 -21.27
N ASP A 69 33.56 13.71 -20.07
CA ASP A 69 32.61 13.67 -18.95
C ASP A 69 31.24 14.28 -19.37
N SER A 70 31.24 15.25 -20.28
CA SER A 70 30.05 15.85 -20.88
C SER A 70 30.39 16.58 -22.19
N LYS A 71 29.46 16.58 -23.15
CA LYS A 71 29.53 17.36 -24.40
C LYS A 71 28.22 18.10 -24.62
N GLU A 72 28.30 19.39 -24.91
CA GLU A 72 27.13 20.23 -25.22
C GLU A 72 27.16 20.65 -26.70
N ILE A 73 26.01 20.60 -27.36
CA ILE A 73 25.80 21.14 -28.71
C ILE A 73 24.50 21.92 -28.78
N LYS A 74 24.33 22.68 -29.87
CA LYS A 74 23.08 23.40 -30.14
C LYS A 74 22.37 22.84 -31.35
N THR A 75 21.05 22.81 -31.29
CA THR A 75 20.20 22.42 -32.42
C THR A 75 20.26 23.43 -33.57
N ASN A 76 20.06 22.96 -34.80
CA ASN A 76 19.98 23.79 -36.00
C ASN A 76 18.57 24.38 -36.22
N GLU A 77 18.33 24.97 -37.41
CA GLU A 77 17.03 25.56 -37.81
C GLU A 77 15.87 24.56 -37.85
N ASP A 78 16.16 23.26 -38.03
CA ASP A 78 15.17 22.18 -38.02
C ASP A 78 15.06 21.50 -36.64
N GLY A 79 15.70 22.06 -35.62
CA GLY A 79 15.77 21.47 -34.28
C GLY A 79 16.69 20.25 -34.19
N PHE A 80 17.46 19.96 -35.23
CA PHE A 80 18.32 18.78 -35.31
C PHE A 80 19.64 18.98 -34.57
N TYR A 81 20.07 17.94 -33.86
CA TYR A 81 21.34 17.86 -33.16
C TYR A 81 22.10 16.58 -33.52
N GLU A 82 23.42 16.61 -33.40
CA GLU A 82 24.27 15.47 -33.76
C GLU A 82 25.58 15.43 -32.97
N PHE A 83 25.82 14.32 -32.29
CA PHE A 83 27.08 13.96 -31.67
C PHE A 83 27.80 12.94 -32.53
N ARG A 84 28.96 13.32 -33.09
CA ARG A 84 29.81 12.46 -33.92
C ARG A 84 31.04 11.98 -33.17
N ASN A 85 31.70 10.99 -33.75
CA ASN A 85 32.99 10.46 -33.27
C ASN A 85 32.92 9.80 -31.88
N LEU A 86 31.80 9.16 -31.56
CA LEU A 86 31.62 8.49 -30.28
C LEU A 86 32.34 7.12 -30.26
N PRO A 87 32.96 6.73 -29.13
CA PRO A 87 33.48 5.39 -28.96
C PRO A 87 32.40 4.32 -29.17
N LEU A 88 32.74 3.28 -29.96
CA LEU A 88 31.89 2.12 -30.18
C LEU A 88 32.18 1.07 -29.11
N SER A 89 31.31 0.93 -28.11
CA SER A 89 31.51 -0.01 -27.01
C SER A 89 30.18 -0.49 -26.42
N PHE A 90 30.15 -1.75 -25.98
CA PHE A 90 29.05 -2.29 -25.17
C PHE A 90 29.16 -1.92 -23.68
N SER A 91 30.29 -1.36 -23.25
CA SER A 91 30.53 -0.96 -21.85
C SER A 91 30.26 0.52 -21.58
N ILE A 92 30.05 1.32 -22.63
CA ILE A 92 29.78 2.75 -22.54
C ILE A 92 28.28 2.98 -22.79
N HIS A 93 27.62 3.61 -21.82
CA HIS A 93 26.25 4.07 -21.93
C HIS A 93 26.26 5.60 -22.01
N TYR A 94 25.41 6.15 -22.88
CA TYR A 94 25.24 7.57 -23.00
C TYR A 94 23.90 8.00 -22.42
N THR A 95 23.88 9.20 -21.84
CA THR A 95 22.68 9.93 -21.47
C THR A 95 22.63 11.19 -22.32
N ILE A 96 21.49 11.43 -22.94
CA ILE A 96 21.21 12.70 -23.63
C ILE A 96 20.23 13.48 -22.77
N SER A 97 20.48 14.76 -22.55
CA SER A 97 19.58 15.62 -21.80
C SER A 97 19.48 17.02 -22.41
N THR A 98 18.37 17.69 -22.10
CA THR A 98 18.11 19.07 -22.51
C THR A 98 17.32 19.76 -21.40
N GLU A 99 17.51 21.06 -21.21
CA GLU A 99 16.75 21.84 -20.25
C GLU A 99 15.82 22.80 -20.97
N PHE A 100 14.51 22.66 -20.73
CA PHE A 100 13.49 23.52 -21.31
C PHE A 100 12.53 23.99 -20.21
N GLU A 101 12.33 25.31 -20.12
CA GLU A 101 11.48 25.96 -19.11
C GLU A 101 11.75 25.51 -17.65
N GLY A 102 13.01 25.22 -17.32
CA GLY A 102 13.43 24.78 -15.98
C GLY A 102 13.16 23.31 -15.66
N LYS A 103 12.77 22.50 -16.65
CA LYS A 103 12.70 21.04 -16.54
C LYS A 103 13.77 20.39 -17.41
N THR A 104 14.38 19.33 -16.88
CA THR A 104 15.33 18.50 -17.59
C THR A 104 14.60 17.32 -18.22
N GLU A 105 14.63 17.24 -19.55
CA GLU A 105 14.21 16.05 -20.31
C GLU A 105 15.46 15.25 -20.65
N GLN A 106 15.44 13.93 -20.44
CA GLN A 106 16.61 13.09 -20.66
C GLN A 106 16.26 11.67 -21.11
N GLU A 107 17.12 11.10 -21.94
CA GLU A 107 17.09 9.69 -22.38
C GLU A 107 18.40 9.01 -21.92
N GLU A 108 18.27 7.93 -21.15
CA GLU A 108 19.39 7.23 -20.53
C GLU A 108 19.67 5.87 -21.18
N GLY A 109 20.89 5.36 -21.00
CA GLY A 109 21.23 3.97 -21.35
C GLY A 109 21.47 3.74 -22.85
N ILE A 110 21.63 4.81 -23.62
CA ILE A 110 21.89 4.76 -25.07
C ILE A 110 23.23 4.05 -25.32
N MET A 111 23.26 3.07 -26.22
CA MET A 111 24.48 2.33 -26.58
C MET A 111 24.80 2.51 -28.05
N VAL A 112 26.04 2.86 -28.35
CA VAL A 112 26.57 2.92 -29.71
C VAL A 112 27.65 1.87 -29.87
N THR A 113 27.46 0.92 -30.77
CA THR A 113 28.29 -0.28 -30.89
C THR A 113 28.69 -0.52 -32.34
N ASN A 114 29.60 -1.46 -32.58
CA ASN A 114 29.96 -1.85 -33.95
C ASN A 114 28.77 -2.40 -34.76
N TRP A 115 27.68 -2.81 -34.10
CA TRP A 115 26.45 -3.28 -34.75
C TRP A 115 25.41 -2.17 -34.89
N ILE A 116 25.43 -1.20 -33.99
CA ILE A 116 24.54 -0.03 -33.99
C ILE A 116 25.43 1.23 -33.91
N PRO A 117 26.08 1.60 -35.03
CA PRO A 117 27.04 2.71 -35.07
C PRO A 117 26.35 4.07 -35.10
N SER A 118 25.05 4.12 -35.36
CA SER A 118 24.24 5.33 -35.42
C SER A 118 22.93 5.09 -34.70
N VAL A 119 22.60 5.96 -33.76
CA VAL A 119 21.34 5.95 -32.99
C VAL A 119 20.61 7.26 -33.21
N THR A 120 19.29 7.19 -33.40
CA THR A 120 18.42 8.37 -33.42
C THR A 120 17.67 8.46 -32.09
N VAL A 121 17.72 9.61 -31.42
CA VAL A 121 17.05 9.91 -30.15
C VAL A 121 16.36 11.26 -30.28
N ASP A 122 15.05 11.29 -30.49
CA ASP A 122 14.31 12.55 -30.53
C ASP A 122 13.91 12.95 -29.10
N LEU A 123 14.04 14.25 -28.77
CA LEU A 123 13.66 14.83 -27.49
C LEU A 123 12.39 15.66 -27.71
N ASP A 124 11.26 15.07 -27.35
CA ASP A 124 9.94 15.62 -27.58
C ASP A 124 9.49 16.37 -26.33
N LEU A 125 9.54 17.70 -26.38
CA LEU A 125 9.22 18.58 -25.26
C LEU A 125 7.71 18.83 -25.23
N ASN A 126 7.03 18.17 -24.28
CA ASN A 126 5.57 18.17 -24.15
C ASN A 126 5.06 19.08 -23.01
N LEU A 127 5.84 20.08 -22.59
CA LEU A 127 5.61 20.82 -21.34
C LEU A 127 4.27 21.57 -21.25
N ASN A 128 3.66 21.91 -22.40
CA ASN A 128 2.39 22.63 -22.49
C ASN A 128 1.35 21.96 -23.40
N ALA A 129 1.63 20.75 -23.89
CA ALA A 129 0.66 19.94 -24.63
C ALA A 129 -0.13 19.10 -23.61
N PHE A 130 -1.42 19.41 -23.47
CA PHE A 130 -2.32 18.65 -22.62
C PHE A 130 -3.34 17.88 -23.45
N ILE A 131 -3.57 16.62 -23.07
CA ILE A 131 -4.71 15.86 -23.53
C ILE A 131 -5.84 15.95 -22.50
N ASN A 132 -7.07 16.04 -22.99
CA ASN A 132 -8.27 16.14 -22.17
C ASN A 132 -9.21 14.94 -22.34
N ASP A 133 -8.78 13.89 -23.04
CA ASP A 133 -9.54 12.64 -23.18
C ASP A 133 -9.34 11.76 -21.93
N PRO A 134 -10.34 11.62 -21.05
CA PRO A 134 -10.19 10.86 -19.81
C PRO A 134 -9.98 9.35 -20.05
N GLN A 135 -10.19 8.84 -21.28
CA GLN A 135 -9.95 7.43 -21.62
C GLN A 135 -8.46 7.06 -21.60
N VAL A 136 -7.56 8.04 -21.73
CA VAL A 136 -6.11 7.80 -21.69
C VAL A 136 -5.58 7.65 -20.27
N ILE A 137 -6.40 8.01 -19.27
CA ILE A 137 -6.09 7.93 -17.85
C ILE A 137 -6.79 6.73 -17.22
N LYS A 138 -6.03 5.97 -16.43
CA LYS A 138 -6.54 4.87 -15.63
C LYS A 138 -6.01 4.95 -14.21
N ILE A 139 -6.85 4.60 -13.25
CA ILE A 139 -6.40 4.29 -11.89
C ILE A 139 -6.10 2.80 -11.85
N LEU A 140 -4.82 2.45 -11.90
CA LEU A 140 -4.36 1.06 -11.79
C LEU A 140 -4.73 0.48 -10.42
N ARG A 141 -4.65 1.30 -9.37
CA ARG A 141 -5.05 0.92 -8.01
C ARG A 141 -5.47 2.12 -7.18
N HIS A 142 -6.64 2.03 -6.57
CA HIS A 142 -7.11 2.94 -5.53
C HIS A 142 -7.15 2.19 -4.19
N SER A 143 -6.27 2.53 -3.26
CA SER A 143 -6.21 1.91 -1.93
C SER A 143 -6.67 2.89 -0.85
N VAL A 144 -7.61 2.47 0.00
CA VAL A 144 -8.02 3.19 1.20
C VAL A 144 -7.60 2.37 2.42
N ILE A 145 -6.71 2.90 3.25
CA ILE A 145 -6.15 2.19 4.40
C ILE A 145 -6.56 2.92 5.67
N LEU A 146 -7.32 2.26 6.53
CA LEU A 146 -7.68 2.81 7.83
C LEU A 146 -6.62 2.49 8.88
N ARG A 147 -6.38 3.42 9.81
CA ARG A 147 -5.45 3.24 10.93
C ARG A 147 -6.08 3.80 12.21
N PRO A 148 -5.84 3.14 13.36
CA PRO A 148 -6.22 3.71 14.65
C PRO A 148 -5.43 5.00 14.91
N LEU A 149 -6.10 6.02 15.47
CA LEU A 149 -5.40 7.20 16.00
C LEU A 149 -4.86 6.91 17.42
N PRO A 150 -3.59 7.21 17.73
CA PRO A 150 -3.00 6.96 19.04
C PRO A 150 -3.65 7.74 20.20
N ASP A 151 -4.08 8.98 19.94
CA ASP A 151 -4.52 9.95 20.96
C ASP A 151 -6.05 9.99 21.16
N HIS A 152 -6.77 9.07 20.52
CA HIS A 152 -8.24 8.97 20.64
C HIS A 152 -8.61 7.66 21.32
N ALA A 153 -9.67 7.67 22.15
CA ALA A 153 -10.15 6.43 22.74
C ALA A 153 -10.49 5.45 21.60
N HIS A 154 -10.17 4.16 21.79
CA HIS A 154 -10.23 3.17 20.71
C HIS A 154 -11.51 3.27 19.88
N GLY A 155 -11.35 3.78 18.66
CA GLY A 155 -12.43 3.87 17.69
C GLY A 155 -13.39 5.03 17.88
N GLU A 156 -12.97 6.19 18.40
CA GLU A 156 -13.68 7.50 18.28
C GLU A 156 -13.37 8.23 16.97
N ALA A 157 -12.16 8.04 16.46
CA ALA A 157 -11.73 8.54 15.16
C ALA A 157 -10.67 7.60 14.56
N VAL A 158 -10.57 7.63 13.24
CA VAL A 158 -9.59 6.86 12.47
C VAL A 158 -8.91 7.73 11.43
N GLN A 159 -7.64 7.44 11.17
CA GLN A 159 -6.92 8.03 10.05
C GLN A 159 -7.19 7.17 8.82
N ALA A 160 -7.50 7.80 7.70
CA ALA A 160 -7.48 7.17 6.40
C ALA A 160 -6.24 7.64 5.63
N LEU A 161 -5.57 6.70 4.99
CA LEU A 161 -4.53 6.92 4.00
C LEU A 161 -5.04 6.40 2.66
N GLU A 162 -5.22 7.30 1.71
CA GLU A 162 -5.59 7.00 0.34
C GLU A 162 -4.38 7.07 -0.58
N ILE A 163 -4.24 6.06 -1.43
CA ILE A 163 -3.18 5.97 -2.43
C ILE A 163 -3.84 5.63 -3.77
N LEU A 164 -3.74 6.53 -4.74
CA LEU A 164 -4.20 6.32 -6.10
C LEU A 164 -2.97 6.21 -7.00
N ARG A 165 -2.76 5.02 -7.57
CA ARG A 165 -1.78 4.82 -8.64
C ARG A 165 -2.45 5.07 -9.97
N ILE A 166 -2.08 6.17 -10.61
CA ILE A 166 -2.66 6.64 -11.86
C ILE A 166 -1.66 6.38 -12.99
N GLU A 167 -2.15 5.93 -14.13
CA GLU A 167 -1.39 5.79 -15.37
C GLU A 167 -1.98 6.73 -16.42
N ASN A 168 -1.11 7.53 -17.02
CA ASN A 168 -1.39 8.27 -18.24
C ASN A 168 -0.69 7.56 -19.41
N SER A 169 -1.48 6.92 -20.25
CA SER A 169 -1.00 6.15 -21.42
C SER A 169 -0.70 7.02 -22.64
N SER A 170 -0.97 8.32 -22.57
CA SER A 170 -0.69 9.25 -23.66
C SER A 170 0.74 9.79 -23.60
N GLN A 171 1.18 10.40 -24.71
CA GLN A 171 2.47 11.09 -24.80
C GLN A 171 2.46 12.49 -24.17
N PHE A 172 1.29 12.96 -23.68
CA PHE A 172 1.08 14.32 -23.20
C PHE A 172 0.66 14.33 -21.74
N GLY A 173 0.87 15.44 -21.04
CA GLY A 173 0.26 15.63 -19.72
C GLY A 173 -1.26 15.61 -19.83
N PHE A 174 -1.97 15.12 -18.82
CA PHE A 174 -3.44 15.17 -18.81
C PHE A 174 -3.95 16.30 -17.93
N GLN A 175 -4.83 17.11 -18.50
CA GLN A 175 -5.55 18.16 -17.81
C GLN A 175 -6.85 18.46 -18.57
N GLN A 176 -7.90 18.82 -17.85
CA GLN A 176 -9.23 19.08 -18.41
C GLN A 176 -9.86 20.29 -17.77
N GLU A 177 -10.77 20.94 -18.48
CA GLU A 177 -11.56 22.03 -17.93
C GLU A 177 -12.71 21.47 -17.09
N ILE A 178 -12.69 21.72 -15.79
CA ILE A 178 -13.74 21.35 -14.84
C ILE A 178 -14.19 22.63 -14.13
N ASN A 179 -15.48 22.96 -14.26
CA ASN A 179 -16.08 24.17 -13.67
C ASN A 179 -15.34 25.47 -14.03
N GLY A 180 -14.83 25.59 -15.27
CA GLY A 180 -14.11 26.77 -15.75
C GLY A 180 -12.66 26.88 -15.26
N GLN A 181 -12.13 25.82 -14.63
CA GLN A 181 -10.74 25.74 -14.18
C GLN A 181 -10.03 24.55 -14.85
N LEU A 182 -8.77 24.73 -15.21
CA LEU A 182 -7.95 23.66 -15.77
C LEU A 182 -7.39 22.80 -14.62
N LEU A 183 -7.87 21.56 -14.49
CA LEU A 183 -7.54 20.63 -13.41
C LEU A 183 -7.23 19.25 -13.99
N ALA A 184 -6.35 18.48 -13.37
CA ALA A 184 -6.21 17.05 -13.68
C ALA A 184 -7.49 16.30 -13.28
N CYS A 185 -7.92 16.43 -12.04
CA CYS A 185 -9.18 15.84 -11.58
C CYS A 185 -9.72 16.51 -10.32
N LEU A 186 -10.95 16.14 -10.00
CA LEU A 186 -11.57 16.33 -8.70
C LEU A 186 -11.58 14.98 -7.96
N LEU A 187 -11.10 14.96 -6.73
CA LEU A 187 -11.16 13.79 -5.86
C LEU A 187 -12.20 14.02 -4.77
N ASP A 188 -13.30 13.27 -4.86
CA ASP A 188 -14.33 13.26 -3.83
C ASP A 188 -13.75 12.71 -2.52
N LEU A 189 -13.90 13.47 -1.44
CA LEU A 189 -13.61 13.00 -0.09
C LEU A 189 -14.88 12.47 0.58
N PRO A 190 -14.75 11.47 1.48
CA PRO A 190 -15.87 11.01 2.27
C PRO A 190 -16.41 12.13 3.17
N THR A 191 -17.73 12.11 3.39
CA THR A 191 -18.40 13.09 4.24
C THR A 191 -17.81 13.07 5.66
N GLY A 192 -17.47 14.24 6.19
CA GLY A 192 -16.88 14.38 7.52
C GLY A 192 -15.37 14.12 7.57
N ALA A 193 -14.68 14.11 6.42
CA ALA A 193 -13.23 14.13 6.37
C ALA A 193 -12.67 15.44 6.95
N GLU A 194 -11.76 15.32 7.91
CA GLU A 194 -11.08 16.44 8.57
C GLU A 194 -9.56 16.30 8.46
N GLN A 195 -8.84 17.40 8.71
CA GLN A 195 -7.37 17.43 8.75
C GLN A 195 -6.71 16.81 7.51
N ILE A 196 -7.21 17.20 6.34
CA ILE A 196 -6.74 16.67 5.07
C ILE A 196 -5.32 17.16 4.81
N GLN A 197 -4.43 16.22 4.47
CA GLN A 197 -3.05 16.49 4.12
C GLN A 197 -2.70 15.75 2.84
N ALA A 198 -2.03 16.45 1.94
CA ALA A 198 -1.32 15.83 0.84
C ALA A 198 -0.20 14.96 1.41
N GLY A 199 -0.08 13.72 0.95
CA GLY A 199 1.14 12.95 1.18
C GLY A 199 2.32 13.57 0.42
N SER A 200 3.51 12.98 0.58
CA SER A 200 4.77 13.41 -0.04
C SER A 200 4.84 13.22 -1.58
N ALA A 201 3.69 13.19 -2.26
CA ALA A 201 3.57 12.93 -3.70
C ALA A 201 3.82 14.20 -4.53
N SER A 202 4.22 13.99 -5.79
CA SER A 202 4.66 15.00 -6.77
C SER A 202 3.62 16.04 -7.21
N ILE A 203 2.41 16.00 -6.64
CA ILE A 203 1.26 16.79 -7.07
C ILE A 203 0.62 17.43 -5.85
N GLU A 204 0.66 18.76 -5.81
CA GLU A 204 0.01 19.56 -4.77
C GLU A 204 -1.51 19.55 -4.94
N PHE A 205 -2.24 19.58 -3.83
CA PHE A 205 -3.70 19.76 -3.82
C PHE A 205 -4.06 21.17 -3.40
N THR A 206 -5.14 21.69 -3.97
CA THR A 206 -5.77 22.91 -3.46
C THR A 206 -7.13 22.56 -2.89
N GLN A 207 -7.39 23.01 -1.66
CA GLN A 207 -8.67 22.91 -1.02
C GLN A 207 -9.22 24.34 -0.87
N ASP A 208 -10.34 24.64 -1.52
CA ASP A 208 -11.11 25.83 -1.15
C ASP A 208 -11.63 25.60 0.27
N SER A 209 -11.60 26.65 1.09
CA SER A 209 -11.71 26.69 2.56
C SER A 209 -12.94 26.05 3.25
N MET A 210 -13.70 25.18 2.57
CA MET A 210 -14.87 24.46 3.07
C MET A 210 -14.66 22.94 2.91
N SER A 211 -14.86 22.17 3.99
CA SER A 211 -14.51 20.74 4.09
C SER A 211 -15.34 19.78 3.23
N GLU A 212 -16.34 20.28 2.48
CA GLU A 212 -17.25 19.45 1.68
C GLU A 212 -16.94 19.50 0.17
N ASP A 213 -16.04 20.40 -0.25
CA ASP A 213 -15.65 20.47 -1.65
C ASP A 213 -14.64 19.35 -1.99
N PRO A 214 -14.73 18.75 -3.19
CA PRO A 214 -13.76 17.76 -3.64
C PRO A 214 -12.36 18.38 -3.72
N LEU A 215 -11.33 17.57 -3.45
CA LEU A 215 -9.96 18.01 -3.60
C LEU A 215 -9.65 18.31 -5.05
N ARG A 216 -9.11 19.50 -5.30
CA ARG A 216 -8.70 19.92 -6.65
C ARG A 216 -7.25 19.54 -6.87
N VAL A 217 -7.02 18.87 -7.99
CA VAL A 217 -5.68 18.50 -8.46
C VAL A 217 -5.32 19.44 -9.61
N PRO A 218 -4.68 20.60 -9.35
CA PRO A 218 -4.40 21.59 -10.38
C PRO A 218 -3.25 21.20 -11.31
N ALA A 219 -2.26 20.46 -10.82
CA ALA A 219 -1.13 20.04 -11.65
C ALA A 219 -1.56 18.92 -12.62
N PRO A 220 -1.07 18.94 -13.87
CA PRO A 220 -1.37 17.92 -14.87
C PRO A 220 -0.82 16.56 -14.45
N ILE A 221 -1.51 15.47 -14.83
CA ILE A 221 -0.98 14.12 -14.63
C ILE A 221 0.07 13.86 -15.73
N PRO A 222 1.36 13.70 -15.40
CA PRO A 222 2.39 13.47 -16.40
C PRO A 222 2.21 12.12 -17.10
N THR A 223 2.85 11.93 -18.25
CA THR A 223 2.92 10.63 -18.93
C THR A 223 3.51 9.56 -18.02
N GLY A 224 3.01 8.33 -18.12
CA GLY A 224 3.45 7.21 -17.30
C GLY A 224 2.70 7.12 -15.97
N GLN A 225 3.35 6.58 -14.94
CA GLN A 225 2.73 6.30 -13.65
C GLN A 225 2.97 7.42 -12.64
N THR A 226 1.91 7.83 -11.96
CA THR A 226 1.94 8.83 -10.89
C THR A 226 1.16 8.31 -9.68
N ASP A 227 1.76 8.39 -8.49
CA ASP A 227 1.07 8.06 -7.25
C ASP A 227 0.55 9.35 -6.60
N LEU A 228 -0.77 9.43 -6.35
CA LEU A 228 -1.39 10.46 -5.51
C LEU A 228 -1.65 9.88 -4.13
N THR A 229 -1.28 10.63 -3.08
CA THR A 229 -1.51 10.21 -1.70
C THR A 229 -2.23 11.29 -0.93
N VAL A 230 -3.31 10.91 -0.23
CA VAL A 230 -4.08 11.81 0.62
C VAL A 230 -4.26 11.15 1.99
N THR A 231 -4.13 11.93 3.05
CA THR A 231 -4.49 11.49 4.41
C THR A 231 -5.53 12.41 5.00
N TYR A 232 -6.48 11.84 5.75
CA TYR A 232 -7.50 12.60 6.46
C TYR A 232 -8.02 11.80 7.67
N ILE A 233 -8.75 12.45 8.56
CA ILE A 233 -9.34 11.88 9.77
C ILE A 233 -10.85 11.76 9.60
N LEU A 234 -11.43 10.67 10.12
CA LEU A 234 -12.86 10.42 10.18
C LEU A 234 -13.29 10.12 11.60
N HIS A 235 -14.32 10.81 12.08
CA HIS A 235 -15.00 10.49 13.33
C HIS A 235 -15.95 9.31 13.16
N THR A 236 -16.01 8.45 14.17
CA THR A 236 -16.70 7.15 14.11
C THR A 236 -17.99 7.12 14.95
N ASP A 237 -18.38 8.27 15.50
CA ASP A 237 -19.57 8.47 16.33
C ASP A 237 -20.88 8.17 15.56
N LYS A 238 -20.80 8.10 14.23
CA LYS A 238 -21.89 7.79 13.31
C LYS A 238 -21.50 6.72 12.28
N VAL A 239 -22.46 6.36 11.42
CA VAL A 239 -22.17 5.57 10.22
C VAL A 239 -21.20 6.35 9.36
N ILE A 240 -20.04 5.76 9.08
CA ILE A 240 -19.03 6.37 8.20
C ILE A 240 -19.42 6.05 6.77
N ASP A 241 -19.64 7.07 5.97
CA ASP A 241 -19.87 6.93 4.53
C ASP A 241 -18.56 7.18 3.78
N LEU A 242 -17.99 6.09 3.28
CA LEU A 242 -16.79 6.08 2.44
C LEU A 242 -17.16 6.05 0.95
N SER A 243 -18.42 6.30 0.58
CA SER A 243 -18.82 6.29 -0.81
C SER A 243 -18.17 7.43 -1.59
N ARG A 244 -17.76 7.16 -2.84
CA ARG A 244 -17.07 8.14 -3.69
C ARG A 244 -17.21 7.84 -5.17
N THR A 245 -17.14 8.88 -6.00
CA THR A 245 -17.14 8.75 -7.46
C THR A 245 -15.71 8.61 -7.97
N GLN A 246 -15.46 7.67 -8.89
CA GLN A 246 -14.15 7.52 -9.50
C GLN A 246 -14.00 8.47 -10.70
N PRO A 247 -12.99 9.37 -10.72
CA PRO A 247 -12.81 10.33 -11.81
C PRO A 247 -12.33 9.67 -13.11
N PHE A 248 -11.72 8.49 -13.01
CA PHE A 248 -11.19 7.70 -14.13
C PHE A 248 -11.55 6.23 -13.99
N LEU A 249 -11.32 5.46 -15.05
CA LEU A 249 -11.49 4.00 -15.01
C LEU A 249 -10.56 3.44 -13.93
N THR A 250 -11.13 2.77 -12.93
CA THR A 250 -10.38 2.18 -11.82
C THR A 250 -10.33 0.67 -11.98
N GLU A 251 -9.15 0.12 -12.27
CA GLU A 251 -8.96 -1.31 -12.50
C GLU A 251 -9.09 -2.10 -11.19
N ASP A 252 -8.48 -1.59 -10.12
CA ASP A 252 -8.47 -2.21 -8.79
C ASP A 252 -8.81 -1.17 -7.72
N PHE A 253 -9.82 -1.45 -6.90
CA PHE A 253 -10.12 -0.68 -5.70
C PHE A 253 -10.06 -1.60 -4.49
N GLN A 254 -9.35 -1.17 -3.45
CA GLN A 254 -9.22 -1.92 -2.21
C GLN A 254 -9.39 -1.04 -0.96
N LEU A 255 -10.09 -1.60 0.02
CA LEU A 255 -10.26 -1.05 1.35
C LEU A 255 -9.61 -1.99 2.37
N LEU A 256 -8.67 -1.45 3.14
CA LEU A 256 -7.93 -2.17 4.17
C LEU A 256 -8.30 -1.62 5.54
N ILE A 257 -8.84 -2.50 6.39
CA ILE A 257 -9.25 -2.16 7.76
C ILE A 257 -8.52 -3.07 8.74
N PRO A 258 -7.69 -2.54 9.65
CA PRO A 258 -7.10 -3.33 10.73
C PRO A 258 -8.16 -4.11 11.50
N GLU A 259 -7.95 -5.40 11.77
CA GLU A 259 -8.90 -6.22 12.54
C GLU A 259 -9.11 -5.74 13.98
N SER A 260 -8.22 -4.87 14.49
CA SER A 260 -8.38 -4.18 15.77
C SER A 260 -9.50 -3.13 15.75
N LEU A 261 -9.97 -2.70 14.58
CA LEU A 261 -11.07 -1.74 14.45
C LEU A 261 -12.41 -2.50 14.30
N PRO A 262 -13.42 -2.21 15.14
CA PRO A 262 -14.69 -2.93 15.18
C PRO A 262 -15.68 -2.53 14.05
N PHE A 263 -15.20 -2.37 12.82
CA PHE A 263 -16.06 -1.97 11.70
C PHE A 263 -16.68 -3.16 10.96
N PHE A 264 -17.95 -3.00 10.61
CA PHE A 264 -18.62 -3.81 9.62
C PHE A 264 -18.84 -3.00 8.34
N VAL A 265 -18.37 -3.53 7.21
CA VAL A 265 -18.48 -2.90 5.88
C VAL A 265 -19.74 -3.37 5.16
N GLN A 266 -20.52 -2.42 4.66
CA GLN A 266 -21.69 -2.61 3.82
C GLN A 266 -21.41 -2.00 2.44
N SER A 267 -21.26 -2.86 1.43
CA SER A 267 -21.10 -2.47 0.03
C SER A 267 -21.61 -3.58 -0.88
N GLN A 268 -22.20 -3.19 -2.02
CA GLN A 268 -22.54 -4.11 -3.11
C GLN A 268 -21.41 -4.21 -4.16
N SER A 269 -20.49 -3.24 -4.16
CA SER A 269 -19.39 -3.14 -5.13
C SER A 269 -18.15 -3.91 -4.67
N LEU A 270 -18.03 -4.19 -3.38
CA LEU A 270 -16.90 -4.92 -2.79
C LEU A 270 -17.21 -6.41 -2.64
N GLY A 271 -16.22 -7.24 -2.93
CA GLY A 271 -16.26 -8.68 -2.80
C GLY A 271 -16.08 -9.17 -1.37
N THR A 272 -15.84 -10.48 -1.24
CA THR A 272 -15.71 -11.15 0.04
C THR A 272 -14.49 -10.64 0.82
N LYS A 273 -14.69 -10.40 2.12
CA LYS A 273 -13.60 -10.10 3.07
C LYS A 273 -12.52 -11.18 3.02
N SER A 274 -11.28 -10.79 2.79
CA SER A 274 -10.08 -11.62 3.02
C SER A 274 -9.23 -11.01 4.15
N SER A 275 -8.24 -11.75 4.64
CA SER A 275 -7.30 -11.24 5.66
C SER A 275 -5.88 -11.22 5.09
N GLN A 276 -5.16 -10.12 5.31
CA GLN A 276 -3.76 -9.97 4.90
C GLN A 276 -2.94 -9.35 6.03
N THR A 277 -1.74 -9.90 6.28
CA THR A 277 -0.81 -9.33 7.26
C THR A 277 0.17 -8.39 6.56
N ILE A 278 0.22 -7.13 7.00
CA ILE A 278 1.14 -6.10 6.50
C ILE A 278 1.82 -5.47 7.71
N HIS A 279 3.16 -5.53 7.76
CA HIS A 279 3.96 -5.00 8.88
C HIS A 279 3.45 -5.44 10.27
N ASN A 280 3.19 -6.74 10.45
CA ASN A 280 2.64 -7.35 11.68
C ASN A 280 1.23 -6.88 12.09
N VAL A 281 0.51 -6.15 11.24
CA VAL A 281 -0.89 -5.81 11.46
C VAL A 281 -1.75 -6.65 10.52
N VAL A 282 -2.78 -7.31 11.06
CA VAL A 282 -3.74 -8.07 10.27
C VAL A 282 -4.85 -7.14 9.79
N TYR A 283 -5.02 -7.04 8.48
CA TYR A 283 -6.04 -6.25 7.83
C TYR A 283 -7.14 -7.14 7.27
N SER A 284 -8.40 -6.73 7.48
CA SER A 284 -9.53 -7.11 6.65
C SER A 284 -9.43 -6.36 5.33
N VAL A 285 -9.28 -7.10 4.24
CA VAL A 285 -9.16 -6.56 2.88
C VAL A 285 -10.46 -6.78 2.13
N TYR A 286 -11.00 -5.71 1.57
CA TYR A 286 -12.18 -5.72 0.70
C TYR A 286 -11.77 -5.16 -0.65
N GLN A 287 -11.96 -5.93 -1.72
CA GLN A 287 -11.62 -5.53 -3.09
C GLN A 287 -12.88 -5.35 -3.92
N ALA A 288 -12.86 -4.46 -4.91
CA ALA A 288 -13.98 -4.33 -5.84
C ALA A 288 -14.19 -5.63 -6.64
N ILE A 289 -15.46 -5.99 -6.90
CA ILE A 289 -15.83 -7.20 -7.64
C ILE A 289 -15.47 -7.06 -9.12
N ASN A 290 -15.62 -5.86 -9.67
CA ASN A 290 -15.32 -5.51 -11.05
C ASN A 290 -14.57 -4.18 -11.09
N PRO A 291 -13.84 -3.90 -12.18
CA PRO A 291 -13.35 -2.55 -12.47
C PRO A 291 -14.49 -1.53 -12.39
N VAL A 292 -14.18 -0.33 -11.88
CA VAL A 292 -15.15 0.74 -11.66
C VAL A 292 -15.02 1.75 -12.79
N GLY A 293 -16.11 1.97 -13.53
CA GLY A 293 -16.11 2.86 -14.68
C GLY A 293 -15.93 4.34 -14.31
N ILE A 294 -15.54 5.14 -15.30
CA ILE A 294 -15.45 6.61 -15.19
C ILE A 294 -16.80 7.17 -14.71
N GLY A 295 -16.79 7.99 -13.66
CA GLY A 295 -17.99 8.61 -13.10
C GLY A 295 -18.89 7.66 -12.31
N GLN A 296 -18.48 6.40 -12.10
CA GLN A 296 -19.25 5.47 -11.26
C GLN A 296 -18.89 5.64 -9.78
N THR A 297 -19.91 5.53 -8.93
CA THR A 297 -19.77 5.61 -7.47
C THR A 297 -19.57 4.23 -6.86
N ILE A 298 -18.53 4.08 -6.04
CA ILE A 298 -18.38 2.92 -5.16
C ILE A 298 -19.09 3.27 -3.86
N GLN A 299 -20.15 2.54 -3.52
CA GLN A 299 -20.89 2.80 -2.28
C GLN A 299 -20.31 1.98 -1.13
N ILE A 300 -19.83 2.64 -0.08
CA ILE A 300 -19.19 2.00 1.07
C ILE A 300 -19.70 2.64 2.34
N LYS A 301 -20.46 1.89 3.13
CA LYS A 301 -20.90 2.32 4.46
C LYS A 301 -20.27 1.45 5.51
N MET A 302 -19.68 2.07 6.53
CA MET A 302 -19.10 1.35 7.66
C MET A 302 -19.87 1.69 8.93
N LYS A 303 -20.14 0.66 9.72
CA LYS A 303 -20.79 0.81 11.02
C LYS A 303 -19.89 0.26 12.09
N ASN A 304 -19.78 1.00 13.20
CA ASN A 304 -19.18 0.48 14.40
C ASN A 304 -20.08 -0.66 14.92
N THR A 305 -19.52 -1.84 15.09
CA THR A 305 -20.23 -2.92 15.78
C THR A 305 -20.23 -2.59 17.26
N PRO A 306 -21.41 -2.44 17.91
CA PRO A 306 -21.42 -2.29 19.35
C PRO A 306 -20.68 -3.49 19.95
N SER A 307 -19.76 -3.19 20.86
CA SER A 307 -19.00 -4.18 21.62
C SER A 307 -19.89 -5.36 21.97
N SER A 308 -19.54 -6.53 21.46
CA SER A 308 -20.26 -7.80 21.52
C SER A 308 -21.39 -7.87 22.57
N PRO A 309 -22.63 -8.25 22.19
CA PRO A 309 -23.75 -8.39 23.12
C PRO A 309 -23.43 -9.33 24.28
N THR A 310 -22.43 -10.21 24.15
CA THR A 310 -21.95 -11.09 25.23
C THR A 310 -21.45 -10.31 26.45
N LEU A 311 -20.78 -9.17 26.28
CA LEU A 311 -20.30 -8.36 27.43
C LEU A 311 -21.44 -7.66 28.15
N GLN A 312 -22.45 -7.16 27.42
CA GLN A 312 -23.65 -6.57 28.01
C GLN A 312 -24.52 -7.62 28.72
N ILE A 313 -24.66 -8.82 28.13
CA ILE A 313 -25.37 -9.94 28.74
C ILE A 313 -24.65 -10.40 30.03
N ILE A 314 -23.32 -10.49 30.04
CA ILE A 314 -22.54 -10.86 31.25
C ILE A 314 -22.67 -9.77 32.33
N LEU A 315 -22.66 -8.49 31.97
CA LEU A 315 -22.85 -7.39 32.92
C LEU A 315 -24.26 -7.40 33.53
N VAL A 316 -25.29 -7.63 32.71
CA VAL A 316 -26.68 -7.71 33.16
C VAL A 316 -26.90 -8.94 34.03
N ILE A 317 -26.36 -10.11 33.65
CA ILE A 317 -26.42 -11.34 34.47
C ILE A 317 -25.67 -11.13 35.79
N GLY A 318 -24.49 -10.51 35.77
CA GLY A 318 -23.73 -10.17 36.97
C GLY A 318 -24.49 -9.21 37.91
N LEU A 319 -25.19 -8.21 37.36
CA LEU A 319 -26.02 -7.28 38.12
C LEU A 319 -27.23 -7.98 38.75
N VAL A 320 -27.90 -8.87 38.01
CA VAL A 320 -29.04 -9.65 38.52
C VAL A 320 -28.62 -10.60 39.63
N ILE A 321 -27.46 -11.25 39.51
CA ILE A 321 -26.90 -12.12 40.57
C ILE A 321 -26.52 -11.29 41.81
N CYS A 322 -25.94 -10.09 41.64
CA CYS A 322 -25.63 -9.21 42.76
C CYS A 322 -26.90 -8.70 43.47
N LEU A 323 -27.95 -8.33 42.73
CA LEU A 323 -29.23 -7.90 43.27
C LEU A 323 -29.96 -9.04 43.99
N ALA A 324 -29.94 -10.26 43.42
CA ALA A 324 -30.50 -11.45 44.06
C ALA A 324 -29.72 -11.85 45.33
N GLY A 325 -28.38 -11.77 45.31
CA GLY A 325 -27.53 -12.02 46.48
C GLY A 325 -27.70 -10.97 47.58
N PHE A 326 -27.91 -9.70 47.20
CA PHE A 326 -28.18 -8.62 48.15
C PHE A 326 -29.56 -8.77 48.80
N ALA A 327 -30.59 -9.16 48.04
CA ALA A 327 -31.91 -9.47 48.59
C ALA A 327 -31.89 -10.69 49.54
N PHE A 328 -31.11 -11.73 49.21
CA PHE A 328 -30.99 -12.93 50.05
C PHE A 328 -30.26 -12.67 51.37
N THR A 329 -29.22 -11.83 51.36
CA THR A 329 -28.50 -11.42 52.58
C THR A 329 -29.33 -10.48 53.45
N LEU A 330 -30.18 -9.63 52.88
CA LEU A 330 -31.12 -8.79 53.65
C LEU A 330 -32.18 -9.63 54.36
N VAL A 331 -32.74 -10.65 53.69
CA VAL A 331 -33.75 -11.55 54.27
C VAL A 331 -33.16 -12.46 55.36
N LEU A 332 -31.91 -12.91 55.23
CA LEU A 332 -31.22 -13.68 56.26
C LEU A 332 -30.83 -12.86 57.49
N ARG A 333 -30.54 -11.56 57.32
CA ARG A 333 -30.20 -10.67 58.45
C ARG A 333 -31.40 -10.29 59.30
N ILE A 334 -32.62 -10.38 58.75
CA ILE A 334 -33.87 -10.16 59.50
C ILE A 334 -34.28 -11.43 60.28
N ARG A 335 -33.71 -12.60 59.99
CA ARG A 335 -34.09 -13.90 60.61
C ARG A 335 -33.13 -14.45 61.66
N LYS A 336 -32.01 -13.80 61.98
CA LYS A 336 -31.09 -14.26 63.03
C LYS A 336 -30.82 -13.18 64.08
N SER A 337 -31.83 -12.97 64.93
CA SER A 337 -31.62 -12.73 66.35
C SER A 337 -32.21 -13.94 67.06
N ASP A 338 -31.39 -14.97 67.30
CA ASP A 338 -31.38 -15.80 68.51
C ASP A 338 -30.59 -17.11 68.30
N GLN A 339 -29.82 -17.41 69.35
CA GLN A 339 -29.21 -18.67 69.75
C GLN A 339 -27.87 -19.15 69.17
N VAL A 340 -26.96 -19.27 70.15
CA VAL A 340 -25.74 -20.06 70.32
C VAL A 340 -26.02 -21.56 70.15
N GLU A 341 -25.14 -22.29 69.44
CA GLU A 341 -24.35 -23.43 69.95
C GLU A 341 -23.49 -24.08 68.85
N SER A 342 -22.35 -24.63 69.26
CA SER A 342 -21.29 -25.25 68.47
C SER A 342 -21.68 -26.59 67.85
N ILE A 343 -21.28 -26.85 66.59
CA ILE A 343 -20.77 -28.13 66.05
C ILE A 343 -19.93 -27.84 64.79
N THR A 344 -18.74 -28.43 64.70
CA THR A 344 -18.03 -28.78 63.45
C THR A 344 -17.79 -30.30 63.52
N PRO A 345 -17.55 -31.06 62.42
CA PRO A 345 -17.68 -30.77 60.99
C PRO A 345 -18.46 -31.85 60.21
N VAL A 346 -19.17 -31.48 59.14
CA VAL A 346 -19.36 -32.38 57.99
C VAL A 346 -19.17 -31.54 56.73
N ALA A 347 -18.06 -31.77 56.05
CA ALA A 347 -17.83 -31.26 54.71
C ALA A 347 -18.90 -31.87 53.80
N THR A 348 -19.87 -31.06 53.40
CA THR A 348 -20.68 -31.37 52.22
C THR A 348 -19.98 -30.69 51.05
N GLU A 349 -19.29 -31.50 50.24
CA GLU A 349 -18.80 -31.10 48.92
C GLU A 349 -19.95 -30.48 48.13
N VAL A 350 -19.85 -29.17 47.91
CA VAL A 350 -20.63 -28.51 46.87
C VAL A 350 -19.89 -28.81 45.56
N VAL A 351 -20.35 -29.84 44.86
CA VAL A 351 -19.95 -30.09 43.48
C VAL A 351 -20.37 -28.87 42.65
N PRO A 352 -19.43 -28.12 42.04
CA PRO A 352 -19.80 -27.05 41.13
C PRO A 352 -20.37 -27.67 39.86
N ASP A 353 -21.48 -27.12 39.39
CA ASP A 353 -22.12 -27.50 38.13
C ASP A 353 -21.17 -27.22 36.95
N ALA A 354 -20.40 -28.25 36.56
CA ALA A 354 -19.42 -28.24 35.48
C ALA A 354 -20.05 -28.57 34.11
N SER A 355 -21.32 -28.20 33.91
CA SER A 355 -22.07 -28.49 32.68
C SER A 355 -21.57 -27.72 31.43
N TRP A 356 -20.68 -26.74 31.59
CA TRP A 356 -20.02 -26.04 30.48
C TRP A 356 -18.68 -26.67 30.03
N LEU A 357 -18.17 -27.68 30.75
CA LEU A 357 -16.79 -28.22 30.58
C LEU A 357 -16.69 -29.52 29.78
N LYS A 358 -17.80 -30.08 29.27
CA LYS A 358 -17.82 -31.46 28.73
C LYS A 358 -17.51 -31.62 27.24
N LYS A 359 -16.95 -30.62 26.54
CA LYS A 359 -16.65 -30.69 25.10
C LYS A 359 -15.40 -29.91 24.68
N SER A 360 -14.23 -30.26 25.19
CA SER A 360 -12.95 -29.79 24.61
C SER A 360 -12.05 -30.97 24.30
N ASN A 361 -11.51 -30.98 23.08
CA ASN A 361 -10.63 -32.01 22.57
C ASN A 361 -9.25 -31.87 23.24
N THR A 362 -8.46 -32.95 23.37
CA THR A 362 -7.12 -32.90 24.01
C THR A 362 -6.20 -31.84 23.41
N MET A 363 -6.29 -31.65 22.08
CA MET A 363 -5.57 -30.62 21.34
C MET A 363 -5.94 -29.17 21.75
N ASP A 364 -7.20 -28.93 22.12
CA ASP A 364 -7.66 -27.61 22.58
C ASP A 364 -7.22 -27.32 24.02
N LEU A 365 -7.08 -28.36 24.85
CA LEU A 365 -6.59 -28.24 26.23
C LEU A 365 -5.10 -27.89 26.27
N GLU A 366 -4.28 -28.46 25.38
CA GLU A 366 -2.87 -28.10 25.26
C GLU A 366 -2.67 -26.67 24.73
N ALA A 367 -3.45 -26.26 23.72
CA ALA A 367 -3.44 -24.89 23.22
C ALA A 367 -3.87 -23.90 24.32
N THR A 368 -4.92 -24.23 25.08
CA THR A 368 -5.38 -23.42 26.21
C THR A 368 -4.33 -23.31 27.31
N LYS A 369 -3.63 -24.41 27.63
CA LYS A 369 -2.50 -24.42 28.57
C LYS A 369 -1.39 -23.46 28.10
N LYS A 370 -1.01 -23.53 26.82
CA LYS A 370 0.06 -22.69 26.25
C LYS A 370 -0.31 -21.20 26.33
N VAL A 371 -1.52 -20.83 25.88
CA VAL A 371 -2.01 -19.45 25.92
C VAL A 371 -2.07 -18.90 27.36
N ARG A 372 -2.51 -19.71 28.32
CA ARG A 372 -2.55 -19.29 29.73
C ARG A 372 -1.16 -19.09 30.33
N LEU A 373 -0.18 -19.93 29.98
CA LEU A 373 1.20 -19.76 30.42
C LEU A 373 1.82 -18.48 29.85
N GLU A 374 1.61 -18.22 28.56
CA GLU A 374 2.07 -16.98 27.90
C GLU A 374 1.44 -15.74 28.54
N PHE A 375 0.14 -15.79 28.86
CA PHE A 375 -0.56 -14.70 29.53
C PHE A 375 -0.02 -14.45 30.96
N ILE A 376 0.28 -15.50 31.74
CA ILE A 376 0.90 -15.35 33.06
C ILE A 376 2.31 -14.74 32.93
N ALA A 377 3.10 -15.18 31.96
CA ALA A 377 4.43 -14.62 31.71
C ALA A 377 4.37 -13.13 31.34
N HIS A 378 3.41 -12.75 30.50
CA HIS A 378 3.20 -11.35 30.13
C HIS A 378 2.74 -10.49 31.32
N LEU A 379 1.87 -11.01 32.19
CA LEU A 379 1.46 -10.32 33.43
C LEU A 379 2.65 -10.11 34.38
N ASP A 380 3.54 -11.10 34.50
CA ASP A 380 4.74 -11.02 35.32
C ASP A 380 5.73 -9.98 34.73
N GLU A 381 5.84 -9.88 33.41
CA GLU A 381 6.65 -8.86 32.72
C GLU A 381 6.10 -7.43 32.92
N MET A 382 4.79 -7.23 32.73
CA MET A 382 4.13 -5.93 32.97
C MET A 382 4.30 -5.46 34.43
N HIS A 383 4.25 -6.39 35.38
CA HIS A 383 4.52 -6.09 36.79
C HIS A 383 5.98 -5.68 37.01
N GLN A 384 6.94 -6.40 36.40
CA GLN A 384 8.35 -6.08 36.49
C GLN A 384 8.69 -4.68 35.91
N LYS A 385 7.98 -4.29 34.84
CA LYS A 385 8.08 -2.95 34.23
C LYS A 385 7.34 -1.85 35.00
N ARG A 386 6.68 -2.18 36.13
CA ARG A 386 5.84 -1.27 36.96
C ARG A 386 4.66 -0.66 36.21
N GLU A 387 4.24 -1.27 35.10
CA GLU A 387 3.09 -0.85 34.30
C GLU A 387 1.76 -1.30 34.94
N MET A 388 1.81 -2.12 35.99
CA MET A 388 0.67 -2.65 36.71
C MET A 388 0.90 -2.63 38.22
N SER A 389 -0.13 -2.23 38.99
CA SER A 389 -0.06 -2.24 40.45
C SER A 389 -0.02 -3.67 41.04
N ASP A 390 0.74 -3.86 42.12
CA ASP A 390 0.87 -5.13 42.85
C ASP A 390 -0.47 -5.79 43.20
N ARG A 391 -1.48 -4.98 43.55
CA ARG A 391 -2.79 -5.48 43.95
C ARG A 391 -3.55 -6.07 42.77
N VAL A 392 -3.44 -5.46 41.59
CA VAL A 392 -4.07 -5.92 40.35
C VAL A 392 -3.34 -7.16 39.82
N HIS A 393 -2.01 -7.12 39.78
CA HIS A 393 -1.17 -8.27 39.40
C HIS A 393 -1.49 -9.52 40.22
N LYS A 394 -1.46 -9.41 41.57
CA LYS A 394 -1.72 -10.56 42.46
C LYS A 394 -3.12 -11.15 42.29
N ARG A 395 -4.13 -10.33 41.98
CA ARG A 395 -5.51 -10.80 41.77
C ARG A 395 -5.64 -11.56 40.46
N ILE A 396 -5.19 -10.96 39.36
CA ILE A 396 -5.32 -11.54 38.02
C ILE A 396 -4.44 -12.79 37.91
N ARG A 397 -3.20 -12.74 38.40
CA ARG A 397 -2.30 -13.90 38.40
C ARG A 397 -2.87 -15.08 39.17
N ARG A 398 -3.51 -14.85 40.33
CA ARG A 398 -4.15 -15.92 41.12
C ARG A 398 -5.26 -16.60 40.34
N GLU A 399 -6.14 -15.82 39.71
CA GLU A 399 -7.24 -16.35 38.90
C GLU A 399 -6.74 -17.15 37.69
N GLN A 400 -5.68 -16.69 37.02
CA GLN A 400 -5.11 -17.40 35.87
C GLN A 400 -4.38 -18.68 36.28
N VAL A 401 -3.70 -18.68 37.43
CA VAL A 401 -3.07 -19.89 38.00
C VAL A 401 -4.12 -20.92 38.40
N GLU A 402 -5.23 -20.49 39.00
CA GLU A 402 -6.34 -21.38 39.37
C GLU A 402 -6.97 -22.02 38.12
N ARG A 403 -7.23 -21.23 37.09
CA ARG A 403 -7.74 -21.74 35.80
C ARG A 403 -6.75 -22.66 35.10
N LEU A 404 -5.45 -22.36 35.15
CA LEU A 404 -4.40 -23.24 34.61
C LEU A 404 -4.34 -24.56 35.39
N SER A 405 -4.46 -24.53 36.70
CA SER A 405 -4.48 -25.76 37.51
C SER A 405 -5.68 -26.66 37.18
N ALA A 406 -6.85 -26.07 36.93
CA ALA A 406 -8.02 -26.80 36.47
C ALA A 406 -7.81 -27.42 35.08
N THR A 407 -7.18 -26.68 34.14
CA THR A 407 -6.82 -27.24 32.82
C THR A 407 -5.80 -28.38 32.92
N LEU A 408 -4.82 -28.26 33.82
CA LEU A 408 -3.81 -29.31 34.03
C LEU A 408 -4.40 -30.57 34.68
N ALA A 409 -5.32 -30.43 35.64
CA ALA A 409 -6.03 -31.55 36.23
C ALA A 409 -6.82 -32.32 35.16
N GLN A 410 -7.48 -31.62 34.24
CA GLN A 410 -8.24 -32.22 33.14
C GLN A 410 -7.34 -32.95 32.12
N ILE A 411 -6.13 -32.45 31.86
CA ILE A 411 -5.13 -33.14 31.02
C ILE A 411 -4.63 -34.42 31.72
N GLN A 412 -4.57 -34.46 33.06
CA GLN A 412 -4.11 -35.62 33.82
C GLN A 412 -5.18 -36.72 33.99
N GLU A 413 -6.47 -36.36 33.89
CA GLU A 413 -7.61 -37.30 33.99
C GLU A 413 -7.98 -37.96 32.65
N GLN A 414 -7.34 -37.56 31.54
CA GLN A 414 -7.45 -38.15 30.19
C GLN A 414 -6.21 -38.98 29.87
#